data_AF-A0A432NBX9-F1
#
_entry.id   AF-A0A432NBX9-F1
#
_cell.length_a   1.000
_cell.length_b   1.000
_cell.length_c   1.000
_cell.angle_alpha   90.00
_cell.angle_beta   90.00
_cell.angle_gamma   90.00
#
_symmetry.space_group_name_H-M   'P 1'
#
loop_
_entity.id
_entity.type
_entity.pdbx_description
1 polymer ?
#
loop_
_entity_poly.entity_id
_entity_poly.type
_entity_poly.pdbx_seq_one_letter_code
_entity_poly.pdbx_strand_id
1 'polypeptide(L)'
;MWTASLSRREFLEVFASGTSDAVIERSRRLDLKAVLKEETGGVTVVWGQQPLNQMSFPNLAIAREGEISDLLAALNANPNAVSPFSAFCRLVPFEAARAFLDAPRGDSHLVTSVVIDAVAMLSLVEVQLHSEGIMKLRQASPAACRRTLSYVWARALSAGTPESQLPSLPDKWLDIYEVLNGGVLGDLVPSVSKHALAVLRVAASVFHEKQSTSVVQKLTEALVRSDRVELDQAWRDISAKVGIDVSLEGISKAPREERGSLLQKSLQDQGLSASTEDRDAARGFLATQVAPNSLDHIDILMTRSGPGAAFWYVFFATLQSPLALLSAFGGIGRRLSRDIHDVESFDMPPKADIGFEEFKVLSRFGMDDLGRKIGHSNQIEVELLPLVTAAFRFGRTQSAKPASSSELFDNPVPEEVISNLQLISSIVNETMASLKSKPNLEKTSKPRRNRKPYY
;
A
#
# COMPACT_ATOMS: atom_id res chain seq x y z
N MET A 1 28.60 5.38 -1.39
CA MET A 1 28.04 6.18 -2.48
C MET A 1 29.15 7.01 -3.10
N TRP A 2 29.09 7.21 -4.41
CA TRP A 2 29.97 8.10 -5.16
C TRP A 2 29.17 9.33 -5.56
N THR A 3 29.75 10.52 -5.41
CA THR A 3 29.03 11.77 -5.61
C THR A 3 29.82 12.74 -6.47
N ALA A 4 29.12 13.55 -7.24
CA ALA A 4 29.68 14.69 -7.96
C ALA A 4 28.68 15.86 -7.94
N SER A 5 29.18 17.10 -7.99
CA SER A 5 28.36 18.29 -8.21
C SER A 5 28.49 18.73 -9.67
N LEU A 6 27.35 18.89 -10.33
CA LEU A 6 27.25 19.21 -11.74
C LEU A 6 26.56 20.55 -11.94
N SER A 7 26.99 21.30 -12.95
CA SER A 7 26.18 22.39 -13.49
C SER A 7 24.93 21.84 -14.18
N ARG A 8 23.90 22.67 -14.36
CA ARG A 8 22.68 22.31 -15.10
C ARG A 8 23.00 21.74 -16.48
N ARG A 9 23.97 22.31 -17.19
CA ARG A 9 24.37 21.85 -18.52
C ARG A 9 25.00 20.46 -18.47
N GLU A 10 25.98 20.25 -17.60
CA GLU A 10 26.64 18.94 -17.45
C GLU A 10 25.63 17.86 -17.05
N PHE A 11 24.69 18.21 -16.17
CA PHE A 11 23.61 17.30 -15.80
C PHE A 11 22.75 16.88 -16.99
N LEU A 12 22.33 17.81 -17.86
CA LEU A 12 21.58 17.47 -19.08
C LEU A 12 22.42 16.63 -20.06
N GLU A 13 23.72 16.90 -20.18
CA GLU A 13 24.64 16.15 -21.04
C GLU A 13 24.80 14.69 -20.55
N VAL A 14 24.81 14.44 -19.24
CA VAL A 14 24.87 13.08 -18.67
C VAL A 14 23.72 12.20 -19.18
N PHE A 15 22.51 12.75 -19.29
CA PHE A 15 21.34 11.99 -19.70
C PHE A 15 21.08 11.97 -21.20
N ALA A 16 21.71 12.87 -21.96
CA ALA A 16 21.62 12.92 -23.41
C ALA A 16 22.72 12.11 -24.12
N SER A 17 23.92 12.07 -23.54
CA SER A 17 25.11 11.46 -24.16
C SER A 17 25.89 10.50 -23.26
N GLY A 18 25.46 10.32 -22.02
CA GLY A 18 26.17 9.51 -21.03
C GLY A 18 27.14 10.31 -20.15
N THR A 19 27.64 9.68 -19.10
CA THR A 19 28.53 10.31 -18.11
C THR A 19 29.91 10.56 -18.70
N SER A 20 30.34 11.83 -18.81
CA SER A 20 31.65 12.16 -19.37
C SER A 20 32.82 11.74 -18.46
N ASP A 21 33.99 11.51 -19.05
CA ASP A 21 35.21 11.12 -18.30
C ASP A 21 35.57 12.17 -17.23
N ALA A 22 35.37 13.46 -17.51
CA ALA A 22 35.58 14.55 -16.55
C ALA A 22 34.62 14.50 -15.35
N VAL A 23 33.40 13.97 -15.51
CA VAL A 23 32.47 13.73 -14.39
C VAL A 23 32.91 12.51 -13.60
N ILE A 24 33.32 11.44 -14.29
CA ILE A 24 33.84 10.21 -13.66
C ILE A 24 35.05 10.52 -12.78
N GLU A 25 36.03 11.26 -13.29
CA GLU A 25 37.24 11.66 -12.55
C GLU A 25 36.95 12.56 -11.35
N ARG A 26 35.92 13.42 -11.44
CA ARG A 26 35.48 14.27 -10.32
C ARG A 26 34.64 13.52 -9.28
N SER A 27 34.13 12.34 -9.61
CA SER A 27 33.32 11.57 -8.67
C SER A 27 34.15 11.12 -7.47
N ARG A 28 33.63 11.34 -6.26
CA ARG A 28 34.32 11.00 -5.01
C ARG A 28 33.44 10.16 -4.11
N ARG A 29 34.04 9.26 -3.35
CA ARG A 29 33.33 8.52 -2.32
C ARG A 29 33.11 9.44 -1.12
N LEU A 30 31.88 9.89 -0.92
CA LEU A 30 31.47 10.73 0.20
C LEU A 30 30.25 10.15 0.90
N ASP A 31 30.09 10.50 2.18
CA ASP A 31 28.85 10.30 2.90
C ASP A 31 27.83 11.34 2.40
N LEU A 32 26.63 10.88 2.03
CA LEU A 32 25.57 11.76 1.53
C LEU A 32 25.19 12.83 2.57
N LYS A 33 25.28 12.51 3.87
CA LYS A 33 25.08 13.50 4.95
C LYS A 33 26.15 14.60 4.95
N ALA A 34 27.37 14.28 4.54
CA ALA A 34 28.44 15.27 4.43
C ALA A 34 28.20 16.17 3.20
N VAL A 35 27.77 15.58 2.09
CA VAL A 35 27.49 16.32 0.85
C VAL A 35 26.33 17.31 1.05
N LEU A 36 25.28 16.94 1.77
CA LEU A 36 24.16 17.85 2.07
C LEU A 36 24.48 18.96 3.07
N LYS A 37 25.68 19.03 3.65
CA LYS A 37 26.10 20.18 4.47
C LYS A 37 26.70 21.31 3.62
N GLU A 38 27.22 20.98 2.46
CA GLU A 38 27.80 21.93 1.53
C GLU A 38 26.75 22.23 0.47
N GLU A 39 26.03 23.34 0.62
CA GLU A 39 25.05 23.76 -0.39
C GLU A 39 25.80 24.12 -1.68
N THR A 40 25.87 23.17 -2.61
CA THR A 40 26.49 23.41 -3.91
C THR A 40 25.48 24.13 -4.80
N GLY A 41 25.88 25.20 -5.50
CA GLY A 41 25.03 25.92 -6.45
C GLY A 41 24.68 25.16 -7.75
N GLY A 42 24.69 23.82 -7.72
CA GLY A 42 24.45 22.93 -8.85
C GLY A 42 23.71 21.65 -8.44
N VAL A 43 23.54 20.73 -9.39
CA VAL A 43 22.87 19.44 -9.16
C VAL A 43 23.86 18.44 -8.61
N THR A 44 23.62 17.95 -7.39
CA THR A 44 24.42 16.88 -6.80
C THR A 44 23.90 15.54 -7.28
N VAL A 45 24.76 14.73 -7.89
CA VAL A 45 24.42 13.39 -8.38
C VAL A 45 25.13 12.31 -7.58
N VAL A 46 24.47 11.17 -7.44
CA VAL A 46 24.91 10.06 -6.58
C VAL A 46 24.80 8.74 -7.33
N TRP A 47 25.88 7.96 -7.30
CA TRP A 47 25.93 6.58 -7.78
C TRP A 47 26.10 5.62 -6.61
N GLY A 48 25.45 4.46 -6.69
CA GLY A 48 25.66 3.35 -5.74
C GLY A 48 27.07 2.77 -5.83
N GLN A 49 27.57 2.63 -7.06
CA GLN A 49 28.91 2.11 -7.37
C GLN A 49 29.77 3.20 -8.02
N GLN A 50 31.08 2.96 -8.14
CA GLN A 50 31.94 3.90 -8.85
C GLN A 50 31.50 3.95 -10.33
N PRO A 51 31.21 5.13 -10.90
CA PRO A 51 30.92 5.20 -12.32
C PRO A 51 32.22 4.85 -13.08
N LEU A 52 32.24 3.71 -13.76
CA LEU A 52 33.43 3.22 -14.49
C LEU A 52 33.35 3.47 -16.00
N ASN A 53 32.16 3.80 -16.50
CA ASN A 53 31.91 4.01 -17.91
C ASN A 53 30.82 5.06 -18.14
N GLN A 54 30.71 5.50 -19.38
CA GLN A 54 29.79 6.55 -19.80
C GLN A 54 28.32 6.10 -19.76
N MET A 55 28.05 4.80 -19.62
CA MET A 55 26.69 4.23 -19.56
C MET A 55 26.11 4.21 -18.14
N SER A 56 26.89 4.57 -17.13
CA SER A 56 26.48 4.54 -15.73
C SER A 56 25.67 5.79 -15.37
N PHE A 57 24.35 5.69 -15.34
CA PHE A 57 23.48 6.74 -14.82
C PHE A 57 23.56 6.85 -13.29
N PRO A 58 23.45 8.07 -12.72
CA PRO A 58 23.32 8.23 -11.28
C PRO A 58 21.97 7.72 -10.79
N ASN A 59 21.94 7.17 -9.59
CA ASN A 59 20.73 6.64 -8.96
C ASN A 59 19.88 7.76 -8.32
N LEU A 60 20.53 8.85 -7.90
CA LEU A 60 19.90 10.00 -7.26
C LEU A 60 20.52 11.30 -7.78
N ALA A 61 19.67 12.28 -8.04
CA ALA A 61 19.99 13.67 -8.32
C ALA A 61 19.29 14.55 -7.30
N ILE A 62 20.04 15.46 -6.68
CA ILE A 62 19.57 16.40 -5.66
C ILE A 62 19.72 17.80 -6.22
N ALA A 63 18.61 18.51 -6.31
CA ALA A 63 18.54 19.87 -6.84
C ALA A 63 17.70 20.76 -5.92
N ARG A 64 17.76 22.08 -6.14
CA ARG A 64 16.86 23.02 -5.46
C ARG A 64 15.43 22.81 -5.94
N GLU A 65 14.47 22.96 -5.06
CA GLU A 65 13.05 22.69 -5.36
C GLU A 65 12.55 23.50 -6.57
N GLY A 66 12.92 24.79 -6.66
CA GLY A 66 12.57 25.65 -7.78
C GLY A 66 13.21 25.27 -9.13
N GLU A 67 14.22 24.41 -9.15
CA GLU A 67 14.91 24.00 -10.39
C GLU A 67 14.36 22.68 -10.96
N ILE A 68 13.63 21.89 -10.16
CA ILE A 68 13.20 20.54 -10.54
C ILE A 68 12.31 20.54 -11.78
N SER A 69 11.27 21.36 -11.80
CA SER A 69 10.34 21.45 -12.94
C SER A 69 11.06 21.87 -14.22
N ASP A 70 11.98 22.83 -14.11
CA ASP A 70 12.77 23.35 -15.24
C ASP A 70 13.79 22.32 -15.77
N LEU A 71 14.39 21.52 -14.89
CA LEU A 71 15.27 20.42 -15.26
C LEU A 71 14.49 19.32 -15.97
N LEU A 72 13.35 18.91 -15.42
CA LEU A 72 12.49 17.88 -16.02
C LEU A 72 11.92 18.31 -17.37
N ALA A 73 11.52 19.58 -17.52
CA ALA A 73 11.08 20.11 -18.80
C ALA A 73 12.21 20.11 -19.83
N ALA A 74 13.43 20.51 -19.44
CA ALA A 74 14.59 20.51 -20.35
C ALA A 74 15.01 19.08 -20.76
N LEU A 75 14.95 18.12 -19.83
CA LEU A 75 15.23 16.71 -20.11
C LEU A 75 14.20 16.12 -21.08
N ASN A 76 12.91 16.32 -20.81
CA ASN A 76 11.84 15.78 -21.65
C ASN A 76 11.72 16.46 -23.03
N ALA A 77 12.23 17.69 -23.16
CA ALA A 77 12.32 18.37 -24.46
C ALA A 77 13.51 17.89 -25.32
N ASN A 78 14.48 17.18 -24.74
CA ASN A 78 15.67 16.73 -25.45
C ASN A 78 15.41 15.34 -26.10
N PRO A 79 15.43 15.24 -27.44
CA PRO A 79 15.13 13.97 -28.13
C PRO A 79 16.18 12.87 -27.88
N ASN A 80 17.38 13.23 -27.45
CA ASN A 80 18.45 12.28 -27.14
C ASN A 80 18.43 11.82 -25.67
N ALA A 81 17.65 12.48 -24.81
CA ALA A 81 17.58 12.11 -23.40
C ALA A 81 16.70 10.87 -23.19
N VAL A 82 17.08 10.05 -22.22
CA VAL A 82 16.24 8.93 -21.76
C VAL A 82 14.93 9.45 -21.17
N SER A 83 13.82 8.77 -21.44
CA SER A 83 12.48 9.17 -21.01
C SER A 83 11.62 7.93 -20.71
N PRO A 84 10.94 7.84 -19.54
CA PRO A 84 11.02 8.78 -18.41
C PRO A 84 12.41 8.79 -17.76
N PHE A 85 12.91 9.98 -17.44
CA PHE A 85 14.21 10.15 -16.81
C PHE A 85 14.24 9.51 -15.40
N SER A 86 13.16 9.70 -14.65
CA SER A 86 13.04 9.31 -13.25
C SER A 86 12.99 7.80 -13.02
N ALA A 87 12.79 7.01 -14.09
CA ALA A 87 12.98 5.56 -14.07
C ALA A 87 14.46 5.17 -13.85
N PHE A 88 15.40 6.03 -14.25
CA PHE A 88 16.84 5.76 -14.17
C PHE A 88 17.49 6.50 -13.02
N CYS A 89 17.03 7.72 -12.71
CA CYS A 89 17.62 8.57 -11.70
C CYS A 89 16.54 9.29 -10.89
N ARG A 90 16.53 9.07 -9.57
CA ARG A 90 15.59 9.73 -8.68
C ARG A 90 15.93 11.22 -8.57
N LEU A 91 14.98 12.11 -8.83
CA LEU A 91 15.18 13.56 -8.63
C LEU A 91 14.50 13.99 -7.33
N VAL A 92 15.28 14.50 -6.38
CA VAL A 92 14.79 14.87 -5.04
C VAL A 92 15.16 16.32 -4.71
N PRO A 93 14.22 17.12 -4.16
CA PRO A 93 14.56 18.42 -3.60
C PRO A 93 15.59 18.31 -2.48
N PHE A 94 16.52 19.26 -2.40
CA PHE A 94 17.56 19.30 -1.37
C PHE A 94 17.00 19.17 0.05
N GLU A 95 15.98 19.95 0.40
CA GLU A 95 15.36 19.91 1.73
C GLU A 95 14.68 18.56 2.01
N ALA A 96 14.06 17.96 0.98
CA ALA A 96 13.45 16.64 1.12
C ALA A 96 14.51 15.57 1.37
N ALA A 97 15.59 15.56 0.58
CA ALA A 97 16.70 14.61 0.75
C ALA A 97 17.34 14.75 2.14
N ARG A 98 17.54 15.99 2.61
CA ARG A 98 18.07 16.27 3.94
C ARG A 98 17.16 15.73 5.04
N ALA A 99 15.85 16.00 4.96
CA ALA A 99 14.89 15.51 5.93
C ALA A 99 14.90 13.97 6.03
N PHE A 100 15.02 13.25 4.91
CA PHE A 100 15.12 11.78 4.90
C PHE A 100 16.40 11.25 5.55
N LEU A 101 17.53 11.96 5.38
CA LEU A 101 18.79 11.55 5.99
C LEU A 101 18.88 11.90 7.47
N ASP A 102 18.27 13.01 7.88
CA ASP A 102 18.24 13.47 9.27
C ASP A 102 17.15 12.77 10.09
N ALA A 103 16.16 12.15 9.44
CA ALA A 103 15.11 11.40 10.12
C ALA A 103 15.72 10.30 11.01
N PRO A 104 15.40 10.28 12.32
CA PRO A 104 15.81 9.19 13.18
C PRO A 104 15.18 7.90 12.66
N ARG A 105 16.01 6.93 12.27
CA ARG A 105 15.55 5.58 12.00
C ARG A 105 15.26 4.97 13.36
N GLY A 106 13.98 4.94 13.75
CA GLY A 106 13.57 4.52 15.09
C GLY A 106 14.22 3.20 15.50
N ASP A 107 14.92 3.19 16.63
CA ASP A 107 15.65 2.03 17.15
C ASP A 107 14.70 0.88 17.61
N SER A 108 13.39 1.16 17.75
CA SER A 108 12.38 0.18 18.19
C SER A 108 11.70 -0.52 17.00
N HIS A 109 12.46 -1.29 16.24
CA HIS A 109 11.98 -2.01 15.05
C HIS A 109 10.67 -2.81 15.27
N LEU A 110 10.44 -3.35 16.46
CA LEU A 110 9.26 -4.17 16.77
C LEU A 110 7.97 -3.34 16.89
N VAL A 111 7.99 -2.27 17.68
CA VAL A 111 6.83 -1.39 17.90
C VAL A 111 6.43 -0.72 16.58
N THR A 112 7.42 -0.28 15.82
CA THR A 112 7.26 0.34 14.52
C THR A 112 6.65 -0.62 13.48
N SER A 113 7.07 -1.89 13.48
CA SER A 113 6.55 -2.90 12.52
C SER A 113 5.06 -3.20 12.68
N VAL A 114 4.55 -3.27 13.92
CA VAL A 114 3.14 -3.59 14.17
C VAL A 114 2.22 -2.48 13.68
N VAL A 115 2.64 -1.21 13.82
CA VAL A 115 1.88 -0.07 13.28
C VAL A 115 1.89 -0.09 11.74
N ILE A 116 3.05 -0.34 11.11
CA ILE A 116 3.15 -0.47 9.65
C ILE A 116 2.21 -1.57 9.15
N ASP A 117 2.22 -2.74 9.78
CA ASP A 117 1.37 -3.88 9.42
C ASP A 117 -0.12 -3.58 9.61
N ALA A 118 -0.49 -2.86 10.68
CA ALA A 118 -1.86 -2.44 10.91
C ALA A 118 -2.34 -1.43 9.84
N VAL A 119 -1.49 -0.49 9.43
CA VAL A 119 -1.78 0.42 8.31
C VAL A 119 -1.90 -0.35 6.99
N ALA A 120 -1.02 -1.32 6.74
CA ALA A 120 -1.06 -2.16 5.55
C ALA A 120 -2.42 -2.88 5.39
N MET A 121 -2.95 -3.39 6.50
CA MET A 121 -4.21 -4.14 6.52
C MET A 121 -5.44 -3.27 6.19
N LEU A 122 -5.37 -1.94 6.36
CA LEU A 122 -6.43 -1.01 5.96
C LEU A 122 -6.71 -1.07 4.45
N SER A 123 -5.72 -1.49 3.66
CA SER A 123 -5.86 -1.70 2.21
C SER A 123 -6.98 -2.69 1.86
N LEU A 124 -7.32 -3.62 2.74
CA LEU A 124 -8.43 -4.56 2.51
C LEU A 124 -9.80 -3.86 2.55
N VAL A 125 -9.97 -2.93 3.49
CA VAL A 125 -11.19 -2.12 3.62
C VAL A 125 -11.29 -1.16 2.45
N GLU A 126 -10.17 -0.52 2.11
CA GLU A 126 -10.10 0.44 1.01
C GLU A 126 -10.44 -0.22 -0.34
N VAL A 127 -9.93 -1.43 -0.61
CA VAL A 127 -10.31 -2.21 -1.80
C VAL A 127 -11.81 -2.53 -1.82
N GLN A 128 -12.37 -2.97 -0.70
CA GLN A 128 -13.81 -3.27 -0.63
C GLN A 128 -14.65 -2.01 -0.93
N LEU A 129 -14.28 -0.86 -0.36
CA LEU A 129 -14.98 0.40 -0.57
C LEU A 129 -14.82 0.95 -1.99
N HIS A 130 -13.62 0.88 -2.58
CA HIS A 130 -13.39 1.25 -4.00
C HIS A 130 -14.16 0.36 -4.98
N SER A 131 -14.53 -0.85 -4.56
CA SER A 131 -15.38 -1.75 -5.35
C SER A 131 -16.88 -1.61 -5.04
N GLU A 132 -17.29 -0.58 -4.29
CA GLU A 132 -18.68 -0.37 -3.82
C GLU A 132 -19.25 -1.60 -3.07
N GLY A 133 -18.38 -2.37 -2.41
CA GLY A 133 -18.77 -3.58 -1.71
C GLY A 133 -18.97 -4.83 -2.58
N ILE A 134 -18.78 -4.74 -3.89
CA ILE A 134 -18.85 -5.90 -4.82
C ILE A 134 -17.76 -6.90 -4.46
N MET A 135 -16.53 -6.43 -4.22
CA MET A 135 -15.45 -7.28 -3.72
C MET A 135 -15.49 -7.33 -2.19
N LYS A 136 -15.68 -8.52 -1.64
CA LYS A 136 -15.53 -8.75 -0.20
C LYS A 136 -14.07 -8.84 0.20
N LEU A 137 -13.75 -8.59 1.48
CA LEU A 137 -12.40 -8.75 2.06
C LEU A 137 -11.68 -10.03 1.58
N ARG A 138 -12.38 -11.17 1.54
CA ARG A 138 -11.82 -12.48 1.15
C ARG A 138 -11.38 -12.57 -0.31
N GLN A 139 -11.88 -11.67 -1.16
CA GLN A 139 -11.61 -11.61 -2.60
C GLN A 139 -10.58 -10.54 -2.95
N ALA A 140 -10.10 -9.75 -1.97
CA ALA A 140 -9.05 -8.78 -2.18
C ALA A 140 -7.78 -9.50 -2.67
N SER A 141 -7.14 -8.93 -3.69
CA SER A 141 -5.86 -9.42 -4.22
C SER A 141 -4.72 -8.51 -3.77
N PRO A 142 -3.48 -9.03 -3.63
CA PRO A 142 -2.32 -8.19 -3.33
C PRO A 142 -2.16 -7.04 -4.32
N ALA A 143 -2.43 -7.28 -5.60
CA ALA A 143 -2.36 -6.26 -6.65
C ALA A 143 -3.42 -5.16 -6.49
N ALA A 144 -4.61 -5.47 -5.98
CA ALA A 144 -5.62 -4.45 -5.66
C ALA A 144 -5.20 -3.63 -4.44
N CYS A 145 -4.68 -4.28 -3.39
CA CYS A 145 -4.20 -3.60 -2.19
C CYS A 145 -2.99 -2.71 -2.47
N ARG A 146 -2.06 -3.09 -3.35
CA ARG A 146 -0.90 -2.24 -3.72
C ARG A 146 -1.27 -0.89 -4.34
N ARG A 147 -2.51 -0.74 -4.81
CA ARG A 147 -3.02 0.47 -5.44
C ARG A 147 -3.72 1.41 -4.45
N THR A 148 -3.87 1.03 -3.19
CA THR A 148 -4.57 1.82 -2.19
C THR A 148 -3.67 2.86 -1.54
N LEU A 149 -4.26 3.96 -1.08
CA LEU A 149 -3.56 4.98 -0.29
C LEU A 149 -2.99 4.37 0.99
N SER A 150 -3.73 3.48 1.66
CA SER A 150 -3.28 2.81 2.88
C SER A 150 -1.98 2.01 2.68
N TYR A 151 -1.84 1.30 1.56
CA TYR A 151 -0.62 0.56 1.25
C TYR A 151 0.56 1.51 1.02
N VAL A 152 0.33 2.58 0.27
CA VAL A 152 1.34 3.60 -0.03
C VAL A 152 1.77 4.34 1.24
N TRP A 153 0.84 4.59 2.16
CA TRP A 153 1.15 5.18 3.46
C TRP A 153 2.00 4.24 4.32
N ALA A 154 1.67 2.93 4.36
CA ALA A 154 2.50 1.94 5.05
C ALA A 154 3.92 1.86 4.47
N ARG A 155 4.05 1.93 3.13
CA ARG A 155 5.35 2.06 2.44
C ARG A 155 6.10 3.31 2.87
N ALA A 156 5.43 4.45 2.98
CA ALA A 156 6.05 5.69 3.45
C ALA A 156 6.56 5.58 4.88
N LEU A 157 5.78 4.99 5.79
CA LEU A 157 6.24 4.71 7.16
C LEU A 157 7.44 3.75 7.17
N SER A 158 7.37 2.66 6.40
CA SER A 158 8.49 1.71 6.29
C SER A 158 9.75 2.34 5.70
N ALA A 159 9.59 3.30 4.78
CA ALA A 159 10.69 4.06 4.20
C ALA A 159 11.33 5.08 5.16
N GLY A 160 10.76 5.27 6.35
CA GLY A 160 11.20 6.29 7.29
C GLY A 160 10.90 7.70 6.77
N THR A 161 9.83 7.87 5.99
CA THR A 161 9.43 9.17 5.45
C THR A 161 9.27 10.17 6.58
N PRO A 162 9.91 11.35 6.50
CA PRO A 162 9.75 12.40 7.50
C PRO A 162 8.30 12.82 7.61
N GLU A 163 7.85 13.05 8.83
CA GLU A 163 6.47 13.42 9.08
C GLU A 163 6.04 14.68 8.32
N SER A 164 6.94 15.65 8.14
CA SER A 164 6.66 16.87 7.38
C SER A 164 6.25 16.62 5.93
N GLN A 165 6.60 15.46 5.35
CA GLN A 165 6.28 15.11 3.97
C GLN A 165 5.01 14.25 3.84
N LEU A 166 4.63 13.51 4.88
CA LEU A 166 3.44 12.65 4.87
C LEU A 166 2.14 13.39 4.49
N PRO A 167 1.87 14.64 4.93
CA PRO A 167 0.66 15.36 4.55
C PRO A 167 0.47 15.55 3.04
N SER A 168 1.54 15.58 2.25
CA SER A 168 1.46 15.75 0.79
C SER A 168 1.15 14.46 0.03
N LEU A 169 1.37 13.30 0.66
CA LEU A 169 1.23 11.99 0.01
C LEU A 169 -0.19 11.70 -0.53
N PRO A 170 -1.29 11.99 0.19
CA PRO A 170 -2.64 11.74 -0.29
C PRO A 170 -2.98 12.58 -1.51
N ASP A 171 -2.62 13.86 -1.50
CA ASP A 171 -2.88 14.77 -2.61
C ASP A 171 -2.13 14.31 -3.86
N LYS A 172 -0.84 13.96 -3.72
CA LYS A 172 -0.05 13.40 -4.82
C LYS A 172 -0.65 12.08 -5.35
N TRP A 173 -1.12 11.20 -4.46
CA TRP A 173 -1.75 9.96 -4.86
C TRP A 173 -3.07 10.19 -5.62
N LEU A 174 -3.90 11.13 -5.14
CA LEU A 174 -5.16 11.52 -5.78
C LEU A 174 -4.94 12.19 -7.14
N ASP A 175 -3.94 13.07 -7.26
CA ASP A 175 -3.57 13.73 -8.51
C ASP A 175 -3.26 12.71 -9.61
N ILE A 176 -2.44 11.69 -9.29
CA ILE A 176 -2.14 10.61 -10.25
C ILE A 176 -3.40 9.80 -10.56
N TYR A 177 -4.19 9.49 -9.53
CA TYR A 177 -5.41 8.71 -9.68
C TYR A 177 -6.42 9.39 -10.63
N GLU A 178 -6.64 10.70 -10.46
CA GLU A 178 -7.54 11.49 -11.31
C GLU A 178 -7.08 11.53 -12.76
N VAL A 179 -5.79 11.81 -12.99
CA VAL A 179 -5.23 11.88 -14.35
C VAL A 179 -5.36 10.55 -15.09
N LEU A 180 -5.14 9.42 -14.40
CA LEU A 180 -5.17 8.10 -15.02
C LEU A 180 -6.57 7.52 -15.21
N ASN A 181 -7.51 7.82 -14.31
CA ASN A 181 -8.86 7.27 -14.36
C ASN A 181 -9.89 8.24 -14.94
N GLY A 182 -9.49 9.44 -15.37
CA GLY A 182 -10.38 10.43 -16.00
C GLY A 182 -11.59 10.80 -15.15
N GLY A 183 -11.46 10.73 -13.81
CA GLY A 183 -12.55 11.00 -12.87
C GLY A 183 -13.70 9.98 -12.89
N VAL A 184 -13.55 8.79 -13.48
CA VAL A 184 -14.63 7.78 -13.61
C VAL A 184 -15.27 7.39 -12.28
N LEU A 185 -14.52 7.40 -11.17
CA LEU A 185 -15.04 7.09 -9.83
C LEU A 185 -15.51 8.33 -9.04
N GLY A 186 -15.48 9.53 -9.64
CA GLY A 186 -15.95 10.78 -9.05
C GLY A 186 -15.49 10.99 -7.59
N ASP A 187 -16.44 11.31 -6.72
CA ASP A 187 -16.22 11.59 -5.30
C ASP A 187 -15.97 10.35 -4.43
N LEU A 188 -16.10 9.12 -4.97
CA LEU A 188 -15.97 7.89 -4.18
C LEU A 188 -14.57 7.75 -3.58
N VAL A 189 -13.53 7.84 -4.41
CA VAL A 189 -12.14 7.64 -3.99
C VAL A 189 -11.66 8.73 -3.03
N PRO A 190 -11.91 10.03 -3.28
CA PRO A 190 -11.65 11.08 -2.30
C PRO A 190 -12.39 10.87 -0.97
N SER A 191 -13.66 10.44 -1.03
CA SER A 191 -14.47 10.18 0.18
C SER A 191 -13.91 9.02 1.00
N VAL A 192 -13.54 7.89 0.37
CA VAL A 192 -12.89 6.75 1.04
C VAL A 192 -11.56 7.17 1.65
N SER A 193 -10.74 7.90 0.89
CA SER A 193 -9.44 8.40 1.33
C SER A 193 -9.57 9.29 2.57
N LYS A 194 -10.59 10.14 2.65
CA LYS A 194 -10.87 10.98 3.83
C LYS A 194 -11.08 10.16 5.11
N HIS A 195 -11.78 9.03 5.02
CA HIS A 195 -11.99 8.16 6.18
C HIS A 195 -10.72 7.41 6.57
N ALA A 196 -9.95 6.92 5.59
CA ALA A 196 -8.66 6.29 5.84
C ALA A 196 -7.69 7.28 6.53
N LEU A 197 -7.65 8.53 6.07
CA LEU A 197 -6.74 9.56 6.56
C LEU A 197 -6.84 9.84 8.07
N ALA A 198 -8.02 9.68 8.68
CA ALA A 198 -8.16 9.81 10.13
C ALA A 198 -7.27 8.77 10.86
N VAL A 199 -7.34 7.51 10.43
CA VAL A 199 -6.53 6.42 10.99
C VAL A 199 -5.06 6.58 10.63
N LEU A 200 -4.75 6.93 9.38
CA LEU A 200 -3.38 7.09 8.89
C LEU A 200 -2.61 8.19 9.65
N ARG A 201 -3.28 9.31 9.98
CA ARG A 201 -2.68 10.41 10.76
C ARG A 201 -2.36 10.00 12.19
N VAL A 202 -3.26 9.26 12.85
CA VAL A 202 -2.99 8.71 14.19
C VAL A 202 -1.85 7.70 14.13
N ALA A 203 -1.86 6.79 13.16
CA ALA A 203 -0.78 5.82 12.98
C ALA A 203 0.59 6.50 12.75
N ALA A 204 0.64 7.55 11.92
CA ALA A 204 1.86 8.33 11.71
C ALA A 204 2.33 9.04 12.99
N SER A 205 1.40 9.62 13.76
CA SER A 205 1.72 10.29 15.03
C SER A 205 2.33 9.32 16.05
N VAL A 206 1.77 8.10 16.14
CA VAL A 206 2.29 7.03 17.00
C VAL A 206 3.63 6.50 16.50
N PHE A 207 3.78 6.33 15.18
CA PHE A 207 5.03 5.90 14.54
C PHE A 207 6.19 6.88 14.82
N HIS A 208 5.92 8.19 14.78
CA HIS A 208 6.90 9.23 15.06
C HIS A 208 7.01 9.60 16.55
N GLU A 209 6.39 8.82 17.44
CA GLU A 209 6.43 8.99 18.90
C GLU A 209 6.03 10.40 19.36
N LYS A 210 5.04 11.01 18.70
CA LYS A 210 4.57 12.34 19.06
C LYS A 210 3.83 12.32 20.40
N GLN A 211 3.86 13.47 21.09
CA GLN A 211 3.03 13.67 22.27
C GLN A 211 1.56 13.47 21.91
N SER A 212 0.89 12.61 22.68
CA SER A 212 -0.53 12.31 22.55
C SER A 212 -1.40 13.56 22.62
N THR A 213 -2.10 13.88 21.53
CA THR A 213 -3.03 15.03 21.45
C THR A 213 -4.49 14.65 21.54
N SER A 214 -4.86 13.42 21.16
CA SER A 214 -6.24 12.92 21.17
C SER A 214 -6.40 11.67 22.04
N VAL A 215 -7.63 11.38 22.46
CA VAL A 215 -7.93 10.16 23.25
C VAL A 215 -7.73 8.90 22.40
N VAL A 216 -8.06 8.98 21.10
CA VAL A 216 -7.83 7.89 20.15
C VAL A 216 -6.33 7.59 19.97
N GLN A 217 -5.49 8.62 19.96
CA GLN A 217 -4.04 8.46 19.92
C GLN A 217 -3.53 7.76 21.19
N LYS A 218 -3.97 8.18 22.38
CA LYS A 218 -3.62 7.52 23.65
C LYS A 218 -4.04 6.05 23.66
N LEU A 219 -5.25 5.74 23.18
CA LEU A 219 -5.74 4.37 23.06
C LEU A 219 -4.84 3.54 22.14
N THR A 220 -4.40 4.14 21.03
CA THR A 220 -3.50 3.49 20.05
C THR A 220 -2.11 3.26 20.64
N GLU A 221 -1.53 4.26 21.32
CA GLU A 221 -0.23 4.14 21.99
C GLU A 221 -0.24 3.05 23.06
N ALA A 222 -1.30 2.98 23.87
CA ALA A 222 -1.46 1.94 24.89
C ALA A 222 -1.58 0.54 24.27
N LEU A 223 -2.30 0.39 23.15
CA LEU A 223 -2.35 -0.88 22.41
C LEU A 223 -0.97 -1.29 21.90
N VAL A 224 -0.25 -0.37 21.27
CA VAL A 224 1.07 -0.63 20.69
C VAL A 224 2.09 -1.01 21.77
N ARG A 225 2.05 -0.35 22.94
CA ARG A 225 2.90 -0.66 24.09
C ARG A 225 2.43 -1.89 24.88
N SER A 226 1.25 -2.42 24.58
CA SER A 226 0.58 -3.46 25.35
C SER A 226 0.39 -3.12 26.84
N ASP A 227 0.24 -1.82 27.16
CA ASP A 227 0.00 -1.34 28.52
C ASP A 227 -1.49 -1.42 28.84
N ARG A 228 -1.87 -2.40 29.67
CA ARG A 228 -3.27 -2.63 30.03
C ARG A 228 -3.88 -1.53 30.89
N VAL A 229 -3.08 -0.85 31.71
CA VAL A 229 -3.57 0.20 32.61
C VAL A 229 -3.86 1.46 31.81
N GLU A 230 -2.92 1.89 30.97
CA GLU A 230 -3.14 3.01 30.05
C GLU A 230 -4.28 2.70 29.06
N LEU A 231 -4.40 1.45 28.60
CA LEU A 231 -5.44 1.03 27.69
C LEU A 231 -6.83 1.13 28.32
N ASP A 232 -7.02 0.66 29.56
CA ASP A 232 -8.31 0.78 30.25
C ASP A 232 -8.66 2.24 30.54
N GLN A 233 -7.67 3.08 30.89
CA GLN A 233 -7.91 4.51 31.10
C GLN A 233 -8.32 5.22 29.79
N ALA A 234 -7.58 5.00 28.70
CA ALA A 234 -7.91 5.59 27.40
C ALA A 234 -9.26 5.07 26.86
N TRP A 235 -9.59 3.80 27.12
CA TRP A 235 -10.89 3.25 26.81
C TRP A 235 -12.01 3.93 27.60
N ARG A 236 -11.87 4.12 28.92
CA ARG A 236 -12.88 4.84 29.72
C ARG A 236 -13.08 6.27 29.23
N ASP A 237 -12.00 6.96 28.86
CA ASP A 237 -12.08 8.33 28.35
C ASP A 237 -12.87 8.41 27.03
N ILE A 238 -12.66 7.47 26.10
CA ILE A 238 -13.39 7.47 24.82
C ILE A 238 -14.82 6.94 24.99
N SER A 239 -15.01 5.89 25.81
CA SER A 239 -16.30 5.25 26.04
C SER A 239 -17.28 6.20 26.72
N ALA A 240 -16.80 7.00 27.69
CA ALA A 240 -17.60 8.02 28.35
C ALA A 240 -18.12 9.09 27.36
N LYS A 241 -17.29 9.53 26.40
CA LYS A 241 -17.72 10.50 25.37
C LYS A 241 -18.80 9.95 24.46
N VAL A 242 -18.78 8.66 24.17
CA VAL A 242 -19.76 8.01 23.27
C VAL A 242 -20.97 7.44 24.02
N GLY A 243 -21.08 7.66 25.34
CA GLY A 243 -22.23 7.22 26.15
C GLY A 243 -22.19 5.73 26.53
N ILE A 244 -21.01 5.12 26.54
CA ILE A 244 -20.78 3.71 26.87
C ILE A 244 -20.00 3.63 28.18
N ASP A 245 -20.70 3.39 29.28
CA ASP A 245 -20.08 3.28 30.61
C ASP A 245 -19.76 1.81 30.94
N VAL A 246 -18.66 1.30 30.37
CA VAL A 246 -18.19 -0.08 30.62
C VAL A 246 -16.66 -0.11 30.61
N SER A 247 -16.03 -0.73 31.62
CA SER A 247 -14.58 -0.96 31.65
C SER A 247 -14.15 -2.13 30.75
N LEU A 248 -12.87 -2.19 30.37
CA LEU A 248 -12.36 -3.34 29.60
C LEU A 248 -12.47 -4.65 30.38
N GLU A 249 -12.27 -4.60 31.70
CA GLU A 249 -12.46 -5.75 32.56
C GLU A 249 -13.91 -6.25 32.53
N GLY A 250 -14.89 -5.33 32.58
CA GLY A 250 -16.31 -5.65 32.45
C GLY A 250 -16.63 -6.31 31.11
N ILE A 251 -16.10 -5.76 30.02
CA ILE A 251 -16.27 -6.34 28.67
C ILE A 251 -15.63 -7.74 28.61
N SER A 252 -14.44 -7.93 29.16
CA SER A 252 -13.72 -9.21 29.10
C SER A 252 -14.42 -10.35 29.85
N LYS A 253 -15.15 -10.02 30.92
CA LYS A 253 -15.93 -10.98 31.73
C LYS A 253 -17.31 -11.26 31.13
N ALA A 254 -17.84 -10.36 30.30
CA ALA A 254 -19.15 -10.49 29.71
C ALA A 254 -19.20 -11.62 28.66
N PRO A 255 -20.29 -12.41 28.58
CA PRO A 255 -20.50 -13.37 27.51
C PRO A 255 -20.53 -12.67 26.15
N ARG A 256 -20.27 -13.45 25.08
CA ARG A 256 -20.22 -12.93 23.70
C ARG A 256 -21.50 -12.19 23.29
N GLU A 257 -22.66 -12.65 23.77
CA GLU A 257 -23.96 -12.04 23.47
C GLU A 257 -24.10 -10.65 24.10
N GLU A 258 -23.68 -10.49 25.36
CA GLU A 258 -23.66 -9.19 26.03
C GLU A 258 -22.69 -8.21 25.36
N ARG A 259 -21.50 -8.69 24.97
CA ARG A 259 -20.55 -7.89 24.17
C ARG A 259 -21.15 -7.47 22.82
N GLY A 260 -21.85 -8.36 22.14
CA GLY A 260 -22.58 -8.05 20.90
C GLY A 260 -23.67 -7.01 21.12
N SER A 261 -24.37 -7.07 22.26
CA SER A 261 -25.42 -6.13 22.63
C SER A 261 -24.85 -4.73 22.90
N LEU A 262 -23.67 -4.63 23.52
CA LEU A 262 -22.93 -3.36 23.68
C LEU A 262 -22.56 -2.75 22.32
N LEU A 263 -22.05 -3.56 21.39
CA LEU A 263 -21.78 -3.09 20.03
C LEU A 263 -23.07 -2.60 19.36
N GLN A 264 -24.15 -3.38 19.39
CA GLN A 264 -25.43 -2.99 18.80
C GLN A 264 -25.97 -1.68 19.37
N LYS A 265 -25.87 -1.48 20.70
CA LYS A 265 -26.24 -0.23 21.36
C LYS A 265 -25.40 0.95 20.84
N SER A 266 -24.08 0.77 20.72
CA SER A 266 -23.18 1.80 20.18
C SER A 266 -23.47 2.19 18.72
N LEU A 267 -24.06 1.28 17.94
CA LEU A 267 -24.48 1.53 16.56
C LEU A 267 -25.80 2.31 16.48
N GLN A 268 -26.66 2.17 17.48
CA GLN A 268 -27.96 2.87 17.58
C GLN A 268 -27.80 4.27 18.17
N ASP A 269 -26.90 4.43 19.13
CA ASP A 269 -26.69 5.69 19.84
C ASP A 269 -25.97 6.72 18.97
N GLN A 270 -26.62 7.87 18.75
CA GLN A 270 -26.00 9.08 18.20
C GLN A 270 -25.47 9.91 19.37
N GLY A 271 -24.36 9.49 19.97
CA GLY A 271 -23.72 10.26 21.04
C GLY A 271 -23.59 11.74 20.67
N LEU A 272 -24.21 12.62 21.47
CA LEU A 272 -24.46 14.04 21.15
C LEU A 272 -23.22 14.94 21.30
N SER A 273 -22.16 14.48 21.99
CA SER A 273 -20.98 15.29 22.34
C SER A 273 -19.64 14.80 21.74
N ALA A 274 -19.58 13.58 21.20
CA ALA A 274 -18.34 13.01 20.66
C ALA A 274 -18.09 13.45 19.20
N SER A 275 -16.81 13.65 18.87
CA SER A 275 -16.40 13.84 17.47
C SER A 275 -16.74 12.59 16.64
N THR A 276 -16.89 12.73 15.33
CA THR A 276 -17.11 11.57 14.45
C THR A 276 -15.96 10.58 14.55
N GLU A 277 -14.71 11.06 14.66
CA GLU A 277 -13.53 10.21 14.85
C GLU A 277 -13.59 9.42 16.16
N ASP A 278 -13.91 10.06 17.29
CA ASP A 278 -14.03 9.37 18.59
C ASP A 278 -15.12 8.29 18.53
N ARG A 279 -16.25 8.56 17.87
CA ARG A 279 -17.34 7.57 17.69
C ARG A 279 -16.91 6.39 16.84
N ASP A 280 -16.28 6.66 15.69
CA ASP A 280 -15.85 5.61 14.77
C ASP A 280 -14.74 4.76 15.39
N ALA A 281 -13.80 5.37 16.10
CA ALA A 281 -12.76 4.68 16.85
C ALA A 281 -13.34 3.82 17.97
N ALA A 282 -14.26 4.35 18.78
CA ALA A 282 -14.91 3.58 19.85
C ALA A 282 -15.68 2.36 19.32
N ARG A 283 -16.44 2.52 18.23
CA ARG A 283 -17.18 1.43 17.57
C ARG A 283 -16.25 0.39 16.98
N GLY A 284 -15.19 0.83 16.31
CA GLY A 284 -14.17 -0.06 15.76
C GLY A 284 -13.45 -0.85 16.86
N PHE A 285 -13.09 -0.18 17.96
CA PHE A 285 -12.47 -0.83 19.11
C PHE A 285 -13.42 -1.82 19.80
N LEU A 286 -14.70 -1.47 20.01
CA LEU A 286 -15.68 -2.41 20.57
C LEU A 286 -15.85 -3.66 19.71
N ALA A 287 -15.87 -3.53 18.39
CA ALA A 287 -15.95 -4.68 17.50
C ALA A 287 -14.78 -5.66 17.69
N THR A 288 -13.58 -5.17 18.02
CA THR A 288 -12.44 -6.03 18.39
C THR A 288 -12.70 -6.83 19.67
N GLN A 289 -13.45 -6.23 20.61
CA GLN A 289 -13.79 -6.90 21.87
C GLN A 289 -14.89 -7.95 21.71
N VAL A 290 -15.80 -7.83 20.74
CA VAL A 290 -16.87 -8.82 20.50
C VAL A 290 -16.32 -10.12 19.94
N ALA A 291 -15.50 -10.04 18.88
CA ALA A 291 -14.82 -11.19 18.29
C ALA A 291 -13.34 -10.87 18.08
N PRO A 292 -12.51 -11.11 19.12
CA PRO A 292 -11.07 -10.94 19.03
C PRO A 292 -10.49 -11.75 17.87
N ASN A 293 -9.43 -11.22 17.24
CA ASN A 293 -8.66 -11.89 16.18
C ASN A 293 -9.45 -12.17 14.89
N SER A 294 -10.59 -11.52 14.69
CA SER A 294 -11.44 -11.66 13.51
C SER A 294 -11.78 -10.31 12.91
N LEU A 295 -12.23 -10.31 11.65
CA LEU A 295 -12.85 -9.15 10.99
C LEU A 295 -14.32 -9.44 10.63
N ASP A 296 -14.98 -10.35 11.35
CA ASP A 296 -16.31 -10.83 11.00
C ASP A 296 -17.39 -9.73 11.05
N HIS A 297 -17.16 -8.68 11.84
CA HIS A 297 -18.10 -7.56 12.00
C HIS A 297 -17.91 -6.43 10.98
N ILE A 298 -16.99 -6.57 10.01
CA ILE A 298 -16.64 -5.48 9.10
C ILE A 298 -17.84 -5.01 8.27
N ASP A 299 -18.63 -5.94 7.71
CA ASP A 299 -19.80 -5.62 6.87
C ASP A 299 -20.90 -4.94 7.69
N ILE A 300 -21.04 -5.30 8.97
CA ILE A 300 -22.00 -4.67 9.90
C ILE A 300 -21.59 -3.23 10.17
N LEU A 301 -20.30 -2.98 10.45
CA LEU A 301 -19.78 -1.63 10.68
C LEU A 301 -19.92 -0.76 9.43
N MET A 302 -19.56 -1.28 8.25
CA MET A 302 -19.71 -0.54 6.98
C MET A 302 -21.15 -0.13 6.72
N THR A 303 -22.12 -0.99 7.02
CA THR A 303 -23.54 -0.74 6.75
C THR A 303 -24.22 0.13 7.82
N ARG A 304 -23.84 0.00 9.09
CA ARG A 304 -24.52 0.64 10.23
C ARG A 304 -23.81 1.87 10.80
N SER A 305 -22.50 2.00 10.61
CA SER A 305 -21.71 3.14 11.11
C SER A 305 -21.01 3.91 10.00
N GLY A 306 -20.64 3.23 8.92
CA GLY A 306 -19.94 3.81 7.79
C GLY A 306 -18.45 3.43 7.74
N PRO A 307 -17.72 3.95 6.73
CA PRO A 307 -16.35 3.55 6.44
C PRO A 307 -15.34 3.80 7.57
N GLY A 308 -15.49 4.91 8.31
CA GLY A 308 -14.54 5.29 9.37
C GLY A 308 -14.42 4.23 10.46
N ALA A 309 -15.55 3.72 10.96
CA ALA A 309 -15.56 2.65 11.97
C ALA A 309 -14.94 1.34 11.45
N ALA A 310 -15.10 1.04 10.16
CA ALA A 310 -14.51 -0.14 9.53
C ALA A 310 -12.97 -0.03 9.46
N PHE A 311 -12.42 1.13 9.11
CA PHE A 311 -10.98 1.37 9.14
C PHE A 311 -10.42 1.24 10.57
N TRP A 312 -11.04 1.87 11.56
CA TRP A 312 -10.62 1.74 12.97
C TRP A 312 -10.68 0.30 13.48
N TYR A 313 -11.71 -0.47 13.09
CA TYR A 313 -11.83 -1.87 13.48
C TYR A 313 -10.65 -2.70 12.96
N VAL A 314 -10.32 -2.59 11.66
CA VAL A 314 -9.20 -3.34 11.08
C VAL A 314 -7.87 -2.91 11.70
N PHE A 315 -7.69 -1.61 11.94
CA PHE A 315 -6.51 -1.07 12.58
C PHE A 315 -6.31 -1.68 13.97
N PHE A 316 -7.29 -1.53 14.86
CA PHE A 316 -7.18 -2.05 16.24
C PHE A 316 -7.11 -3.57 16.30
N ALA A 317 -7.88 -4.29 15.46
CA ALA A 317 -7.81 -5.75 15.40
C ALA A 317 -6.41 -6.23 15.01
N THR A 318 -5.76 -5.53 14.08
CA THR A 318 -4.40 -5.86 13.64
C THR A 318 -3.36 -5.49 14.70
N LEU A 319 -3.50 -4.35 15.39
CA LEU A 319 -2.61 -3.99 16.50
C LEU A 319 -2.67 -5.01 17.65
N GLN A 320 -3.86 -5.51 17.98
CA GLN A 320 -4.03 -6.49 19.06
C GLN A 320 -3.46 -7.86 18.71
N SER A 321 -3.61 -8.29 17.46
CA SER A 321 -3.26 -9.65 17.03
C SER A 321 -2.68 -9.70 15.61
N PRO A 322 -1.50 -9.10 15.38
CA PRO A 322 -0.95 -8.92 14.04
C PRO A 322 -0.73 -10.27 13.33
N LEU A 323 -0.19 -11.27 14.01
CA LEU A 323 0.07 -12.58 13.42
C LEU A 323 -1.20 -13.30 12.92
N ALA A 324 -2.30 -13.18 13.66
CA ALA A 324 -3.57 -13.81 13.29
C ALA A 324 -4.17 -13.10 12.06
N LEU A 325 -4.22 -11.76 12.08
CA LEU A 325 -4.82 -10.96 11.02
C LEU A 325 -3.99 -10.99 9.73
N LEU A 326 -2.66 -10.95 9.82
CA LEU A 326 -1.78 -11.05 8.65
C LEU A 326 -1.86 -12.43 7.97
N SER A 327 -2.13 -13.47 8.74
CA SER A 327 -2.28 -14.85 8.24
C SER A 327 -3.71 -15.16 7.76
N ALA A 328 -4.68 -14.30 8.06
CA ALA A 328 -6.04 -14.43 7.58
C ALA A 328 -6.13 -14.27 6.04
N PHE A 329 -7.28 -14.63 5.47
CA PHE A 329 -7.59 -14.45 4.04
C PHE A 329 -6.53 -15.02 3.08
N GLY A 330 -6.01 -16.21 3.39
CA GLY A 330 -4.98 -16.85 2.57
C GLY A 330 -3.58 -16.23 2.72
N GLY A 331 -3.33 -15.50 3.80
CA GLY A 331 -2.03 -14.89 4.10
C GLY A 331 -1.72 -13.65 3.26
N ILE A 332 -2.76 -12.95 2.76
CA ILE A 332 -2.58 -11.70 2.00
C ILE A 332 -1.83 -10.66 2.82
N GLY A 333 -2.13 -10.51 4.11
CA GLY A 333 -1.47 -9.55 4.98
C GLY A 333 0.04 -9.81 5.09
N ARG A 334 0.47 -11.07 5.21
CA ARG A 334 1.90 -11.42 5.16
C ARG A 334 2.58 -11.02 3.85
N ARG A 335 1.89 -11.16 2.71
CA ARG A 335 2.43 -10.73 1.41
C ARG A 335 2.57 -9.22 1.35
N LEU A 336 1.55 -8.48 1.80
CA LEU A 336 1.60 -7.02 1.88
C LEU A 336 2.71 -6.56 2.81
N SER A 337 2.81 -7.11 4.01
CA SER A 337 3.85 -6.80 5.00
C SER A 337 5.25 -7.01 4.41
N ARG A 338 5.52 -8.15 3.77
CA ARG A 338 6.79 -8.43 3.08
C ARG A 338 7.11 -7.35 2.03
N ASP A 339 6.13 -7.02 1.18
CA ASP A 339 6.33 -6.06 0.10
C ASP A 339 6.49 -4.63 0.62
N ILE A 340 5.86 -4.29 1.75
CA ILE A 340 5.98 -2.98 2.39
C ILE A 340 7.36 -2.77 2.99
N HIS A 341 7.91 -3.81 3.61
CA HIS A 341 9.23 -3.78 4.23
C HIS A 341 10.39 -3.91 3.22
N ASP A 342 10.11 -4.23 1.95
CA ASP A 342 11.09 -4.15 0.84
C ASP A 342 11.26 -2.69 0.39
N VAL A 343 11.94 -1.91 1.23
CA VAL A 343 12.21 -0.49 1.02
C VAL A 343 13.48 -0.28 0.22
N GLU A 344 13.43 0.62 -0.76
CA GLU A 344 14.59 1.05 -1.53
C GLU A 344 15.53 1.97 -0.73
N SER A 345 16.74 2.16 -1.23
CA SER A 345 17.72 3.09 -0.68
C SER A 345 18.26 4.01 -1.76
N PHE A 346 18.77 5.18 -1.37
CA PHE A 346 19.27 6.20 -2.31
C PHE A 346 20.47 5.77 -3.17
N ASP A 347 21.17 4.72 -2.76
CA ASP A 347 22.27 4.12 -3.49
C ASP A 347 21.82 3.06 -4.50
N MET A 348 20.52 2.71 -4.54
CA MET A 348 19.95 1.78 -5.49
C MET A 348 19.21 2.52 -6.62
N PRO A 349 19.20 1.99 -7.85
CA PRO A 349 18.41 2.56 -8.93
C PRO A 349 16.91 2.56 -8.57
N PRO A 350 16.13 3.55 -9.05
CA PRO A 350 14.68 3.57 -8.82
C PRO A 350 14.00 2.30 -9.36
N LYS A 351 13.03 1.76 -8.62
CA LYS A 351 12.15 0.69 -9.15
C LYS A 351 10.92 1.23 -9.89
N ALA A 352 10.53 2.48 -9.64
CA ALA A 352 9.34 3.09 -10.25
C ALA A 352 9.54 3.34 -11.76
N ASP A 353 8.46 3.27 -12.53
CA ASP A 353 8.46 3.61 -13.96
C ASP A 353 8.62 5.13 -14.19
N ILE A 354 8.16 5.95 -13.24
CA ILE A 354 8.21 7.41 -13.31
C ILE A 354 8.05 8.04 -11.92
N GLY A 355 8.62 9.23 -11.71
CA GLY A 355 8.42 10.06 -10.53
C GLY A 355 7.27 11.05 -10.72
N PHE A 356 6.63 11.43 -9.62
CA PHE A 356 5.46 12.30 -9.61
C PHE A 356 5.63 13.61 -10.37
N GLU A 357 6.75 14.32 -10.17
CA GLU A 357 6.98 15.60 -10.85
C GLU A 357 7.16 15.42 -12.36
N GLU A 358 7.81 14.33 -12.80
CA GLU A 358 7.94 14.05 -14.22
C GLU A 358 6.61 13.62 -14.82
N PHE A 359 5.82 12.82 -14.10
CA PHE A 359 4.47 12.46 -14.50
C PHE A 359 3.61 13.70 -14.76
N LYS A 360 3.67 14.71 -13.87
CA LYS A 360 2.94 15.97 -14.04
C LYS A 360 3.38 16.78 -15.27
N VAL A 361 4.65 16.71 -15.62
CA VAL A 361 5.16 17.34 -16.85
C VAL A 361 4.64 16.59 -18.06
N LEU A 362 4.77 15.27 -18.10
CA LEU A 362 4.38 14.44 -19.25
C LEU A 362 2.86 14.38 -19.47
N SER A 363 2.06 14.39 -18.40
CA SER A 363 0.61 14.35 -18.50
C SER A 363 0.01 15.55 -19.23
N ARG A 364 0.71 16.70 -19.26
CA ARG A 364 0.33 17.89 -20.02
C ARG A 364 0.49 17.72 -21.53
N PHE A 365 1.38 16.83 -21.98
CA PHE A 365 1.68 16.59 -23.40
C PHE A 365 0.92 15.39 -23.98
N GLY A 366 0.16 14.67 -23.15
CA GLY A 366 -0.59 13.48 -23.54
C GLY A 366 0.08 12.19 -23.07
N MET A 367 -0.74 11.27 -22.55
CA MET A 367 -0.26 10.03 -21.91
C MET A 367 -0.04 8.87 -22.90
N ASP A 368 -0.40 9.04 -24.17
CA ASP A 368 -0.39 7.97 -25.17
C ASP A 368 1.03 7.48 -25.47
N ASP A 369 2.01 8.38 -25.48
CA ASP A 369 3.42 8.05 -25.69
C ASP A 369 4.06 7.38 -24.47
N LEU A 370 3.52 7.64 -23.27
CA LEU A 370 4.02 7.03 -22.03
C LEU A 370 3.75 5.52 -22.01
N GLY A 371 2.64 5.07 -22.60
CA GLY A 371 2.28 3.65 -22.64
C GLY A 371 3.25 2.75 -23.40
N ARG A 372 4.04 3.30 -24.33
CA ARG A 372 5.10 2.55 -25.02
C ARG A 372 6.38 2.42 -24.20
N LYS A 373 6.52 3.22 -23.14
CA LYS A 373 7.75 3.36 -22.34
C LYS A 373 7.66 2.72 -20.95
N ILE A 374 6.48 2.27 -20.52
CA ILE A 374 6.23 1.65 -19.22
C ILE A 374 6.55 0.15 -19.24
N GLY A 375 7.11 -0.38 -18.15
CA GLY A 375 7.54 -1.78 -18.06
C GLY A 375 6.41 -2.82 -17.99
N HIS A 376 5.20 -2.43 -17.58
CA HIS A 376 4.09 -3.34 -17.33
C HIS A 376 2.84 -3.06 -18.17
N SER A 377 2.24 -4.12 -18.73
CA SER A 377 0.93 -4.01 -19.38
C SER A 377 -0.14 -3.64 -18.36
N ASN A 378 -0.80 -2.52 -18.59
CA ASN A 378 -1.92 -1.99 -17.82
C ASN A 378 -1.64 -1.55 -16.36
N GLN A 379 -0.37 -1.33 -16.00
CA GLN A 379 0.02 -0.81 -14.70
C GLN A 379 1.17 0.17 -14.87
N ILE A 380 1.15 1.24 -14.09
CA ILE A 380 2.27 2.17 -13.95
C ILE A 380 2.65 2.28 -12.48
N GLU A 381 3.93 2.20 -12.18
CA GLU A 381 4.48 2.45 -10.85
C GLU A 381 5.03 3.87 -10.77
N VAL A 382 4.45 4.68 -9.90
CA VAL A 382 4.81 6.10 -9.75
C VAL A 382 5.43 6.33 -8.38
N GLU A 383 6.60 6.95 -8.36
CA GLU A 383 7.21 7.41 -7.12
C GLU A 383 6.61 8.75 -6.69
N LEU A 384 5.89 8.76 -5.55
CA LEU A 384 5.17 9.94 -5.04
C LEU A 384 6.02 10.80 -4.09
N LEU A 385 6.81 10.12 -3.27
CA LEU A 385 7.82 10.69 -2.39
C LEU A 385 9.11 9.87 -2.56
N PRO A 386 10.28 10.41 -2.20
CA PRO A 386 11.53 9.65 -2.27
C PRO A 386 11.37 8.25 -1.65
N LEU A 387 11.69 7.20 -2.43
CA LEU A 387 11.61 5.79 -2.01
C LEU A 387 10.17 5.24 -1.79
N VAL A 388 9.13 6.04 -2.05
CA VAL A 388 7.72 5.67 -1.86
C VAL A 388 7.02 5.54 -3.22
N THR A 389 6.92 4.29 -3.66
CA THR A 389 6.28 3.93 -4.93
C THR A 389 4.83 3.50 -4.72
N ALA A 390 3.95 3.95 -5.62
CA ALA A 390 2.55 3.58 -5.69
C ALA A 390 2.22 2.96 -7.05
N ALA A 391 1.40 1.92 -7.05
CA ALA A 391 0.94 1.29 -8.29
C ALA A 391 -0.41 1.86 -8.71
N PHE A 392 -0.58 2.11 -10.01
CA PHE A 392 -1.84 2.56 -10.59
C PHE A 392 -2.22 1.71 -11.79
N ARG A 393 -3.52 1.62 -12.07
CA ARG A 393 -3.97 1.06 -13.36
C ARG A 393 -3.63 2.06 -14.46
N PHE A 394 -3.15 1.55 -15.58
CA PHE A 394 -2.75 2.32 -16.74
C PHE A 394 -3.31 1.64 -18.00
N GLY A 395 -3.50 2.32 -19.13
CA GLY A 395 -3.86 1.68 -20.40
C GLY A 395 -5.36 1.33 -20.63
N ARG A 396 -5.83 1.67 -21.84
CA ARG A 396 -7.16 1.41 -22.47
C ARG A 396 -8.42 1.71 -21.64
N THR A 397 -8.62 3.00 -21.38
CA THR A 397 -9.94 3.64 -21.30
C THR A 397 -10.00 4.84 -22.26
N GLN A 398 -9.77 4.61 -23.55
CA GLN A 398 -10.16 5.53 -24.63
C GLN A 398 -11.21 4.91 -25.58
N SER A 399 -12.01 3.96 -25.07
CA SER A 399 -13.29 3.61 -25.68
C SER A 399 -14.36 3.39 -24.60
N ALA A 400 -14.47 4.32 -23.66
CA ALA A 400 -15.70 4.43 -22.88
C ALA A 400 -16.79 5.02 -23.79
N LYS A 401 -17.44 4.15 -24.58
CA LYS A 401 -18.88 4.35 -24.85
C LYS A 401 -19.55 4.55 -23.49
N PRO A 402 -20.52 5.47 -23.34
CA PRO A 402 -21.22 5.63 -22.07
C PRO A 402 -21.82 4.28 -21.68
N ALA A 403 -21.34 3.73 -20.57
CA ALA A 403 -21.78 2.44 -20.07
C ALA A 403 -23.25 2.54 -19.66
N SER A 404 -24.13 1.96 -20.48
CA SER A 404 -25.33 1.31 -19.95
C SER A 404 -24.88 0.28 -18.92
N SER A 405 -25.53 0.29 -17.76
CA SER A 405 -25.23 -0.47 -16.55
C SER A 405 -25.39 -1.99 -16.65
N SER A 406 -24.86 -2.63 -17.70
CA SER A 406 -24.90 -4.10 -17.86
C SER A 406 -23.59 -4.75 -18.34
N GLU A 407 -22.55 -4.00 -18.75
CA GLU A 407 -21.34 -4.60 -19.36
C GLU A 407 -20.10 -4.62 -18.46
N LEU A 408 -20.25 -4.96 -17.17
CA LEU A 408 -19.09 -5.20 -16.29
C LEU A 408 -18.77 -6.69 -16.05
N PHE A 409 -19.58 -7.62 -16.59
CA PHE A 409 -19.31 -9.07 -16.49
C PHE A 409 -19.62 -9.94 -17.72
N ASP A 410 -20.11 -9.38 -18.84
CA ASP A 410 -20.29 -10.16 -20.08
C ASP A 410 -19.12 -9.93 -21.05
N ASN A 411 -17.96 -10.53 -20.74
CA ASN A 411 -17.13 -11.00 -21.84
C ASN A 411 -17.78 -12.30 -22.34
N PRO A 412 -18.33 -12.39 -23.57
CA PRO A 412 -18.72 -13.67 -24.11
C PRO A 412 -17.48 -14.56 -24.06
N VAL A 413 -17.60 -15.68 -23.35
CA VAL A 413 -16.58 -16.73 -23.31
C VAL A 413 -16.18 -16.99 -24.77
N PRO A 414 -14.90 -16.86 -25.16
CA PRO A 414 -14.50 -17.07 -26.54
C PRO A 414 -15.08 -18.40 -27.05
N GLU A 415 -15.65 -18.45 -28.26
CA GLU A 415 -16.30 -19.66 -28.79
C GLU A 415 -15.35 -20.87 -28.74
N GLU A 416 -14.04 -20.65 -28.84
CA GLU A 416 -13.01 -21.67 -28.62
C GLU A 416 -13.03 -22.28 -27.21
N VAL A 417 -13.27 -21.48 -26.16
CA VAL A 417 -13.36 -21.95 -24.78
C VAL A 417 -14.66 -22.72 -24.55
N ILE A 418 -15.77 -22.29 -25.16
CA ILE A 418 -17.04 -23.04 -25.12
C ILE A 418 -16.90 -24.38 -25.85
N SER A 419 -16.30 -24.38 -27.03
CA SER A 419 -15.99 -25.59 -27.81
C SER A 419 -15.08 -26.54 -27.02
N ASN A 420 -14.03 -26.01 -26.39
CA ASN A 420 -13.12 -26.81 -25.55
C ASN A 420 -13.82 -27.38 -24.31
N LEU A 421 -14.71 -26.63 -23.66
CA LEU A 421 -15.48 -27.14 -22.53
C LEU A 421 -16.50 -28.21 -22.95
N GLN A 422 -17.11 -28.08 -24.13
CA GLN A 422 -17.98 -29.10 -24.71
C GLN A 422 -17.20 -30.38 -25.07
N LEU A 423 -16.00 -30.24 -25.62
CA LEU A 423 -15.10 -31.36 -25.92
C LEU A 423 -14.63 -32.06 -24.63
N ILE A 424 -14.28 -31.30 -23.59
CA ILE A 424 -13.91 -31.87 -22.28
C ILE A 424 -15.11 -32.60 -21.67
N SER A 425 -16.30 -32.01 -21.75
CA SER A 425 -17.53 -32.65 -21.26
C SER A 425 -17.85 -33.94 -22.01
N SER A 426 -17.67 -33.98 -23.34
CA SER A 426 -17.90 -35.20 -24.11
C SER A 426 -16.89 -36.29 -23.75
N ILE A 427 -15.59 -35.96 -23.62
CA ILE A 427 -14.55 -36.91 -23.20
C ILE A 427 -14.83 -37.46 -21.79
N VAL A 428 -15.27 -36.61 -20.85
CA VAL A 428 -15.61 -37.03 -19.49
C VAL A 428 -16.83 -37.96 -19.49
N ASN A 429 -17.85 -37.66 -20.31
CA ASN A 429 -19.03 -38.51 -20.42
C ASN A 429 -18.72 -39.85 -21.09
N GLU A 430 -17.86 -39.85 -22.12
CA GLU A 430 -17.43 -41.06 -22.83
C GLU A 430 -16.56 -41.96 -21.93
N THR A 431 -15.66 -41.36 -21.14
CA THR A 431 -14.86 -42.09 -20.14
C THR A 431 -15.72 -42.63 -18.99
N MET A 432 -16.71 -41.88 -18.51
CA MET A 432 -17.68 -42.35 -17.52
C MET A 432 -18.57 -43.47 -18.05
N ALA A 433 -18.98 -43.42 -19.32
CA ALA A 433 -19.72 -44.49 -19.98
C ALA A 433 -18.85 -45.75 -20.19
N SER A 434 -17.57 -45.57 -20.53
CA SER A 434 -16.58 -46.65 -20.64
C SER A 434 -16.29 -47.32 -19.28
N LEU A 435 -16.30 -46.55 -18.19
CA LEU A 435 -16.17 -47.08 -16.82
C LEU A 435 -17.41 -47.83 -16.35
N LYS A 436 -18.61 -47.38 -16.74
CA LYS A 436 -19.88 -48.07 -16.41
C LYS A 436 -20.14 -49.32 -17.26
N SER A 437 -19.54 -49.41 -18.44
CA SER A 437 -19.72 -50.55 -19.37
C SER A 437 -18.71 -51.68 -19.17
N LYS A 438 -17.75 -51.57 -18.24
CA LYS A 438 -16.91 -52.70 -17.84
C LYS A 438 -17.65 -53.59 -16.85
N PRO A 439 -18.03 -54.83 -17.21
CA PRO A 439 -18.60 -55.77 -16.27
C PRO A 439 -17.48 -56.33 -15.38
N ASN A 440 -17.77 -56.44 -14.08
CA ASN A 440 -17.08 -57.21 -13.03
C ASN A 440 -15.75 -57.87 -13.44
N LEU A 441 -14.63 -57.22 -13.09
CA LEU A 441 -13.37 -57.95 -12.93
C LEU A 441 -13.47 -58.78 -11.66
N GLU A 442 -13.62 -60.08 -11.89
CA GLU A 442 -13.75 -61.15 -10.92
C GLU A 442 -12.68 -61.11 -9.82
N LYS A 443 -13.14 -61.48 -8.62
CA LYS A 443 -12.34 -61.80 -7.45
C LYS A 443 -11.26 -62.83 -7.81
N THR A 444 -10.01 -62.39 -7.95
CA THR A 444 -8.87 -63.32 -7.91
C THR A 444 -8.40 -63.44 -6.46
N SER A 445 -8.85 -64.51 -5.81
CA SER A 445 -8.30 -64.99 -4.56
C SER A 445 -6.78 -65.24 -4.70
N LYS A 446 -5.97 -64.69 -3.80
CA LYS A 446 -4.60 -65.17 -3.58
C LYS A 446 -4.48 -65.85 -2.21
N PRO A 447 -3.70 -66.94 -2.12
CA PRO A 447 -3.78 -67.90 -1.01
C PRO A 447 -3.00 -67.46 0.23
N ARG A 448 -3.48 -67.93 1.39
CA ARG A 448 -2.81 -67.89 2.69
C ARG A 448 -1.38 -68.46 2.58
N ARG A 449 -0.38 -67.63 2.88
CA ARG A 449 1.00 -68.07 3.11
C ARG A 449 1.15 -68.48 4.57
N ASN A 450 1.36 -69.77 4.78
CA ASN A 450 1.67 -70.38 6.08
C ASN A 450 2.89 -69.71 6.73
N ARG A 451 2.72 -69.20 7.95
CA ARG A 451 3.82 -68.92 8.88
C ARG A 451 4.20 -70.24 9.56
N LYS A 452 5.45 -70.70 9.40
CA LYS A 452 6.07 -71.64 10.32
C LYS A 452 6.53 -70.86 11.57
N PRO A 453 6.40 -71.42 12.79
CA PRO A 453 7.06 -70.88 13.97
C PRO A 453 8.48 -71.45 14.06
N TYR A 454 9.45 -70.64 14.46
CA TYR A 454 10.67 -71.14 15.07
C TYR A 454 10.86 -70.44 16.42
N TYR A 455 11.05 -71.31 17.41
CA TYR A 455 11.66 -71.06 18.71
C TYR A 455 13.07 -70.49 18.57
#